data_AF-A0A810NQC0-F1
#
_entry.id   AF-A0A810NQC0-F1
#
_cell.length_a   1.000
_cell.length_b   1.000
_cell.length_c   1.000
_cell.angle_alpha   90.00
_cell.angle_beta   90.00
_cell.angle_gamma   90.00
#
_symmetry.space_group_name_H-M   'P 1'
#
loop_
_entity.id
_entity.type
_entity.pdbx_description
1 polymer ?
#
loop_
_entity_poly.entity_id
_entity_poly.type
_entity_poly.pdbx_seq_one_letter_code
_entity_poly.pdbx_strand_id
1 'polypeptide(L)'
;MGSGYLWADDTAPAHVRSAEPGGLVRMPSPRPPWLVVYTAPGRVLVTGWPGRLWRVEIMPPAAEPERAALAEITARIAPGAGYTHASRVEVVAEVSPALPFGAHGDAVARVVEAGQALDEPTAHRLAEARRPEAGRAYVHAWLRWSAEPRGWGVNSPVGSGLGLLGTVVQASARLRGGPGAWVVDGDGENVVAEPWCSAYGALREAALAYGAPHLVDGAARELLAAPWDTVYGPLR
;
A
#
# COMPACT_ATOMS: atom_id res chain seq x y z
N MET A 1 -11.82 1.43 25.74
CA MET A 1 -10.76 0.67 25.05
C MET A 1 -10.98 0.88 23.56
N GLY A 2 -9.90 1.06 22.79
CA GLY A 2 -10.01 1.39 21.37
C GLY A 2 -9.65 0.19 20.51
N SER A 3 -10.44 -0.10 19.49
CA SER A 3 -10.15 -1.12 18.49
C SER A 3 -9.41 -0.50 17.30
N GLY A 4 -8.61 -1.27 16.58
CA GLY A 4 -7.98 -0.83 15.35
C GLY A 4 -7.32 -1.93 14.54
N TYR A 5 -6.34 -1.55 13.72
CA TYR A 5 -5.67 -2.40 12.77
C TYR A 5 -4.16 -2.32 12.90
N LEU A 6 -3.48 -3.46 12.86
CA LEU A 6 -2.03 -3.58 12.94
C LEU A 6 -1.52 -4.31 11.69
N TRP A 7 -0.56 -3.70 10.99
CA TRP A 7 0.11 -4.28 9.83
C TRP A 7 1.41 -4.98 10.23
N ALA A 8 1.69 -6.12 9.62
CA ALA A 8 2.93 -6.87 9.81
C ALA A 8 3.44 -7.43 8.47
N ASP A 9 4.55 -6.90 7.96
CA ASP A 9 5.32 -7.48 6.85
C ASP A 9 6.57 -8.24 7.38
N ASP A 10 7.44 -8.66 6.48
CA ASP A 10 8.69 -9.37 6.82
C ASP A 10 9.69 -8.50 7.59
N THR A 11 9.64 -7.18 7.41
CA THR A 11 10.48 -6.20 8.12
C THR A 11 9.97 -5.87 9.52
N ALA A 12 8.70 -6.15 9.82
CA ALA A 12 8.11 -5.86 11.12
C ALA A 12 8.86 -6.55 12.28
N PRO A 13 8.92 -5.96 13.50
CA PRO A 13 9.59 -6.60 14.63
C PRO A 13 9.06 -8.01 14.94
N ALA A 14 9.91 -8.90 15.46
CA ALA A 14 9.56 -10.30 15.68
C ALA A 14 8.28 -10.50 16.52
N HIS A 15 8.08 -9.69 17.57
CA HIS A 15 6.89 -9.74 18.42
C HIS A 15 5.59 -9.33 17.71
N VAL A 16 5.69 -8.58 16.62
CA VAL A 16 4.57 -8.21 15.74
C VAL A 16 4.32 -9.31 14.71
N ARG A 17 5.40 -9.88 14.13
CA ARG A 17 5.27 -10.98 13.15
C ARG A 17 4.71 -12.27 13.75
N SER A 18 4.94 -12.51 15.04
CA SER A 18 4.38 -13.63 15.78
C SER A 18 2.94 -13.40 16.27
N ALA A 19 2.25 -12.37 15.77
CA ALA A 19 0.85 -12.14 16.09
C ALA A 19 -0.03 -13.30 15.59
N GLU A 20 -0.98 -13.70 16.42
CA GLU A 20 -1.95 -14.75 16.14
C GLU A 20 -3.30 -14.40 16.79
N PRO A 21 -4.46 -14.80 16.23
CA PRO A 21 -5.76 -14.54 16.85
C PRO A 21 -5.84 -15.07 18.29
N GLY A 22 -6.35 -14.23 19.21
CA GLY A 22 -6.36 -14.46 20.65
C GLY A 22 -5.02 -14.19 21.36
N GLY A 23 -3.96 -13.87 20.61
CA GLY A 23 -2.63 -13.59 21.15
C GLY A 23 -2.46 -12.15 21.64
N LEU A 24 -1.48 -11.94 22.51
CA LEU A 24 -1.07 -10.62 22.98
C LEU A 24 0.23 -10.20 22.26
N VAL A 25 0.17 -9.10 21.50
CA VAL A 25 1.37 -8.44 20.99
C VAL A 25 1.76 -7.35 21.98
N ARG A 26 2.99 -7.41 22.50
CA ARG A 26 3.50 -6.46 23.49
C ARG A 26 4.88 -5.95 23.10
N MET A 27 5.09 -4.67 23.31
CA MET A 27 6.40 -4.04 23.21
C MET A 27 7.38 -4.65 24.22
N PRO A 28 8.58 -5.08 23.78
CA PRO A 28 9.59 -5.67 24.67
C PRO A 28 10.15 -4.66 25.69
N SER A 29 10.04 -3.36 25.43
CA SER A 29 10.46 -2.31 26.35
C SER A 29 9.41 -1.19 26.44
N PRO A 30 9.34 -0.43 27.54
CA PRO A 30 8.42 0.71 27.68
C PRO A 30 8.97 1.97 26.98
N ARG A 31 9.58 1.81 25.80
CA ARG A 31 10.19 2.89 25.02
C ARG A 31 9.86 2.71 23.53
N PRO A 32 9.89 3.79 22.74
CA PRO A 32 9.74 3.70 21.28
C PRO A 32 10.75 2.75 20.62
N PRO A 33 10.45 2.24 19.40
CA PRO A 33 9.24 2.51 18.60
C PRO A 33 8.00 1.83 19.18
N TRP A 34 6.85 2.49 19.17
CA TRP A 34 5.59 1.90 19.66
C TRP A 34 4.87 1.12 18.57
N LEU A 35 3.90 0.29 18.94
CA LEU A 35 2.97 -0.28 17.96
C LEU A 35 2.15 0.85 17.35
N VAL A 36 2.01 0.85 16.03
CA VAL A 36 1.15 1.78 15.29
C VAL A 36 -0.17 1.07 15.01
N VAL A 37 -1.25 1.55 15.62
CA VAL A 37 -2.58 0.98 15.47
C VAL A 37 -3.46 1.95 14.69
N TYR A 38 -3.85 1.57 13.49
CA TYR A 38 -4.69 2.37 12.60
C TYR A 38 -6.16 2.27 12.99
N THR A 39 -6.88 3.37 12.89
CA THR A 39 -8.31 3.43 13.28
C THR A 39 -9.25 2.86 12.23
N ALA A 40 -8.79 2.74 10.98
CA ALA A 40 -9.56 2.21 9.87
C ALA A 40 -8.63 1.48 8.88
N PRO A 41 -9.11 0.45 8.18
CA PRO A 41 -8.26 -0.35 7.30
C PRO A 41 -7.68 0.49 6.15
N GLY A 42 -8.48 1.36 5.53
CA GLY A 42 -8.03 2.25 4.44
C GLY A 42 -7.02 3.33 4.86
N ARG A 43 -6.66 3.41 6.15
CA ARG A 43 -5.60 4.29 6.66
C ARG A 43 -4.30 3.56 6.95
N VAL A 44 -4.31 2.23 6.90
CA VAL A 44 -3.14 1.40 7.14
C VAL A 44 -2.10 1.70 6.08
N LEU A 45 -0.93 2.15 6.53
CA LEU A 45 0.24 2.29 5.66
C LEU A 45 0.83 0.91 5.43
N VAL A 46 0.81 0.45 4.19
CA VAL A 46 1.43 -0.82 3.80
C VAL A 46 2.87 -0.55 3.41
N THR A 47 3.81 -0.91 4.29
CA THR A 47 5.24 -0.60 4.14
C THR A 47 6.05 -1.66 3.39
N GLY A 48 5.48 -2.85 3.22
CA GLY A 48 6.10 -3.99 2.56
C GLY A 48 5.03 -4.99 2.11
N TRP A 49 5.40 -5.89 1.20
CA TRP A 49 4.50 -6.92 0.66
C TRP A 49 5.27 -8.19 0.30
N PRO A 50 4.73 -9.39 0.58
CA PRO A 50 3.46 -9.66 1.25
C PRO A 50 3.47 -9.30 2.74
N GLY A 51 2.28 -9.19 3.34
CA GLY A 51 2.14 -9.00 4.78
C GLY A 51 0.76 -9.40 5.28
N ARG A 52 0.55 -9.23 6.59
CA ARG A 52 -0.64 -9.65 7.32
C ARG A 52 -1.29 -8.43 7.96
N LEU A 53 -2.62 -8.45 7.98
CA LEU A 53 -3.42 -7.41 8.62
C LEU A 53 -4.22 -8.01 9.78
N TRP A 54 -4.08 -7.38 10.93
CA TRP A 54 -4.72 -7.82 12.16
C TRP A 54 -5.75 -6.80 12.61
N ARG A 55 -6.95 -7.26 12.98
CA ARG A 55 -7.85 -6.49 13.83
C ARG A 55 -7.44 -6.69 15.27
N VAL A 56 -7.27 -5.61 16.02
CA VAL A 56 -6.70 -5.64 17.37
C VAL A 56 -7.49 -4.75 18.34
N GLU A 57 -7.47 -5.09 19.63
CA GLU A 57 -7.94 -4.25 20.72
C GLU A 57 -6.74 -3.65 21.47
N ILE A 58 -6.75 -2.34 21.68
CA ILE A 58 -5.69 -1.64 22.41
C ILE A 58 -5.88 -1.86 23.91
N MET A 59 -4.86 -2.47 24.52
CA MET A 59 -4.86 -2.77 25.94
C MET A 59 -4.20 -1.63 26.74
N PRO A 60 -4.67 -1.32 27.96
CA PRO A 60 -4.05 -0.29 28.80
C PRO A 60 -2.58 -0.62 29.11
N PRO A 61 -1.70 0.39 29.24
CA PRO A 61 -0.32 0.19 29.70
C PRO A 61 -0.29 -0.53 31.05
N ALA A 62 0.68 -1.45 31.28
CA ALA A 62 0.75 -2.16 32.57
C ALA A 62 1.42 -1.35 33.67
N ALA A 63 2.25 -0.36 33.32
CA ALA A 63 3.03 0.39 34.28
C ALA A 63 2.92 1.89 34.05
N GLU A 64 3.08 2.68 35.10
CA GLU A 64 2.99 4.13 35.04
C GLU A 64 4.04 4.77 34.12
N PRO A 65 5.32 4.33 34.10
CA PRO A 65 6.31 4.88 33.16
C PRO A 65 5.94 4.63 31.70
N GLU A 66 5.37 3.45 31.40
CA GLU A 66 4.88 3.09 30.05
C GLU A 66 3.70 3.98 29.66
N ARG A 67 2.78 4.24 30.60
CA ARG A 67 1.63 5.13 30.41
C ARG A 67 2.05 6.57 30.13
N ALA A 68 2.97 7.12 30.94
CA ALA A 68 3.46 8.48 30.77
C ALA A 68 4.14 8.66 29.40
N ALA A 69 5.00 7.72 29.00
CA ALA A 69 5.69 7.77 27.72
C ALA A 69 4.73 7.65 26.52
N LEU A 70 3.70 6.79 26.61
CA LEU A 70 2.66 6.69 25.59
C LEU A 70 1.79 7.95 25.50
N ALA A 71 1.44 8.56 26.63
CA ALA A 71 0.64 9.78 26.65
C ALA A 71 1.39 10.94 25.98
N GLU A 72 2.68 11.11 26.27
CA GLU A 72 3.52 12.14 25.65
C GLU A 72 3.57 12.00 24.13
N ILE A 73 3.84 10.80 23.61
CA ILE A 73 3.95 10.61 22.15
C ILE A 73 2.59 10.68 21.46
N THR A 74 1.53 10.20 22.10
CA THR A 74 0.18 10.20 21.51
C THR A 74 -0.36 11.63 21.42
N ALA A 75 -0.03 12.49 22.39
CA ALA A 75 -0.39 13.91 22.34
C ALA A 75 0.23 14.68 21.16
N ARG A 76 1.30 14.15 20.54
CA ARG A 76 1.94 14.73 19.35
C ARG A 76 1.31 14.26 18.04
N ILE A 77 0.41 13.28 18.07
CA ILE A 77 -0.27 12.80 16.88
C ILE A 77 -1.28 13.87 16.44
N ALA A 78 -1.14 14.35 15.21
CA ALA A 78 -2.04 15.35 14.66
C ALA A 78 -3.51 14.85 14.68
N PRO A 79 -4.48 15.72 15.02
CA PRO A 79 -5.90 15.38 14.91
C PRO A 79 -6.23 14.83 13.53
N GLY A 80 -6.87 13.66 13.49
CA GLY A 80 -7.24 13.02 12.23
C GLY A 80 -6.11 12.26 11.53
N ALA A 81 -4.94 12.04 12.15
CA ALA A 81 -3.87 11.21 11.58
C ALA A 81 -4.28 9.76 11.30
N GLY A 82 -5.31 9.25 11.99
CA GLY A 82 -5.90 7.94 11.71
C GLY A 82 -5.15 6.74 12.26
N TYR A 83 -4.24 6.98 13.19
CA TYR A 83 -3.58 5.97 13.97
C TYR A 83 -3.35 6.47 15.40
N THR A 84 -3.03 5.56 16.28
CA THR A 84 -2.58 5.84 17.64
C THR A 84 -1.40 4.93 17.97
N HIS A 85 -0.64 5.29 19.01
CA HIS A 85 0.42 4.44 19.52
C HIS A 85 -0.11 3.54 20.64
N ALA A 86 0.31 2.28 20.62
CA ALA A 86 0.05 1.32 21.68
C ALA A 86 1.35 0.64 22.10
N SER A 87 1.43 0.24 23.37
CA SER A 87 2.51 -0.63 23.83
C SER A 87 2.09 -2.10 23.85
N ARG A 88 0.79 -2.37 23.73
CA ARG A 88 0.23 -3.71 23.74
C ARG A 88 -1.15 -3.73 23.10
N VAL A 89 -1.41 -4.82 22.39
CA VAL A 89 -2.71 -5.06 21.78
C VAL A 89 -3.06 -6.54 21.88
N GLU A 90 -4.33 -6.84 22.06
CA GLU A 90 -4.87 -8.18 21.88
C GLU A 90 -5.28 -8.35 20.41
N VAL A 91 -4.85 -9.44 19.79
CA VAL A 91 -5.17 -9.74 18.40
C VAL A 91 -6.54 -10.41 18.37
N VAL A 92 -7.52 -9.74 17.75
CA VAL A 92 -8.89 -10.25 17.67
C VAL A 92 -9.04 -11.24 16.53
N ALA A 93 -8.54 -10.89 15.35
CA ALA A 93 -8.66 -11.71 14.15
C ALA A 93 -7.64 -11.30 13.10
N GLU A 94 -7.24 -12.25 12.25
CA GLU A 94 -6.67 -11.93 10.95
C GLU A 94 -7.78 -11.45 10.01
N VAL A 95 -7.52 -10.40 9.25
CA VAL A 95 -8.43 -9.87 8.22
C VAL A 95 -7.70 -9.78 6.88
N SER A 96 -8.43 -9.61 5.78
CA SER A 96 -7.81 -9.58 4.46
C SER A 96 -6.74 -8.48 4.37
N PRO A 97 -5.51 -8.80 3.93
CA PRO A 97 -4.44 -7.81 3.73
C PRO A 97 -4.74 -6.84 2.58
N ALA A 98 -5.80 -7.09 1.81
CA ALA A 98 -6.25 -6.22 0.73
C ALA A 98 -7.17 -5.07 1.19
N LEU A 99 -7.70 -5.12 2.42
CA LEU A 99 -8.55 -4.06 2.98
C LEU A 99 -7.92 -2.64 2.95
N PRO A 100 -6.60 -2.45 3.12
CA PRO A 100 -5.96 -1.14 2.98
C PRO A 100 -6.05 -0.53 1.58
N PHE A 101 -6.40 -1.32 0.57
CA PHE A 101 -6.52 -0.87 -0.81
C PHE A 101 -7.95 -0.46 -1.21
N GLY A 102 -8.91 -0.58 -0.28
CA GLY A 102 -10.30 -0.15 -0.48
C GLY A 102 -11.24 -1.28 -0.91
N ALA A 103 -12.41 -0.90 -1.43
CA ALA A 103 -13.52 -1.82 -1.70
C ALA A 103 -13.20 -2.90 -2.75
N HIS A 104 -12.30 -2.59 -3.69
CA HIS A 104 -11.82 -3.53 -4.71
C HIS A 104 -10.37 -3.94 -4.44
N GLY A 105 -10.01 -4.04 -3.15
CA GLY A 105 -8.63 -4.23 -2.74
C GLY A 105 -7.99 -5.50 -3.27
N ASP A 106 -8.74 -6.59 -3.43
CA ASP A 106 -8.20 -7.85 -3.95
C ASP A 106 -7.67 -7.68 -5.39
N ALA A 107 -8.33 -6.86 -6.21
CA ALA A 107 -7.86 -6.52 -7.55
C ALA A 107 -6.52 -5.76 -7.49
N VAL A 108 -6.41 -4.79 -6.57
CA VAL A 108 -5.18 -4.01 -6.37
C VAL A 108 -4.05 -4.90 -5.85
N ALA A 109 -4.34 -5.82 -4.93
CA ALA A 109 -3.37 -6.79 -4.42
C ALA A 109 -2.79 -7.64 -5.55
N ARG A 110 -3.62 -8.14 -6.47
CA ARG A 110 -3.14 -8.89 -7.65
C ARG A 110 -2.24 -8.06 -8.56
N VAL A 111 -2.53 -6.76 -8.72
CA VAL A 111 -1.65 -5.85 -9.47
C VAL A 111 -0.31 -5.63 -8.76
N VAL A 112 -0.31 -5.49 -7.44
CA VAL A 112 0.91 -5.39 -6.62
C VAL A 112 1.75 -6.68 -6.72
N GLU A 113 1.12 -7.85 -6.61
CA GLU A 113 1.77 -9.15 -6.76
C GLU A 113 2.42 -9.30 -8.14
N ALA A 114 1.73 -8.87 -9.20
CA ALA A 114 2.30 -8.84 -10.55
C ALA A 114 3.50 -7.88 -10.64
N GLY A 115 3.44 -6.71 -9.98
CA GLY A 115 4.57 -5.78 -9.88
C GLY A 115 5.78 -6.38 -9.13
N GLN A 116 5.54 -7.15 -8.07
CA GLN A 116 6.58 -7.85 -7.31
C GLN A 116 7.22 -9.02 -8.08
N ALA A 117 6.43 -9.68 -8.92
CA ALA A 117 6.88 -10.77 -9.80
C ALA A 117 7.41 -10.28 -11.16
N LEU A 118 7.37 -8.96 -11.41
CA LEU A 118 7.71 -8.39 -12.72
C LEU A 118 9.15 -8.74 -13.14
N ASP A 119 9.27 -9.31 -14.33
CA ASP A 119 10.51 -9.56 -15.03
C ASP A 119 10.63 -8.69 -16.29
N GLU A 120 11.82 -8.66 -16.89
CA GLU A 120 12.11 -7.79 -18.02
C GLU A 120 11.26 -8.11 -19.28
N PRO A 121 11.06 -9.39 -19.68
CA PRO A 121 10.16 -9.71 -20.79
C PRO A 121 8.72 -9.26 -20.56
N THR A 122 8.20 -9.41 -19.34
CA THR A 122 6.84 -8.97 -19.00
C THR A 122 6.73 -7.46 -18.93
N ALA A 123 7.77 -6.77 -18.45
CA ALA A 123 7.85 -5.31 -18.48
C ALA A 123 7.80 -4.79 -19.92
N HIS A 124 8.52 -5.41 -20.86
CA HIS A 124 8.42 -5.08 -22.29
C HIS A 124 7.00 -5.25 -22.83
N ARG A 125 6.34 -6.38 -22.57
CA ARG A 125 4.96 -6.60 -23.04
C ARG A 125 3.97 -5.56 -22.48
N LEU A 126 4.11 -5.20 -21.21
CA LEU A 126 3.28 -4.15 -20.58
C LEU A 126 3.55 -2.78 -21.20
N ALA A 127 4.83 -2.44 -21.43
CA ALA A 127 5.22 -1.18 -22.04
C ALA A 127 4.70 -1.07 -23.49
N GLU A 128 4.84 -2.13 -24.29
CA GLU A 128 4.36 -2.18 -25.68
C GLU A 128 2.83 -2.10 -25.77
N ALA A 129 2.11 -2.73 -24.84
CA ALA A 129 0.65 -2.70 -24.82
C ALA A 129 0.09 -1.37 -24.28
N ARG A 130 0.92 -0.54 -23.62
CA ARG A 130 0.50 0.73 -23.03
C ARG A 130 0.18 1.77 -24.10
N ARG A 131 -1.03 2.33 -24.03
CA ARG A 131 -1.47 3.39 -24.94
C ARG A 131 -1.11 4.77 -24.40
N PRO A 132 -0.59 5.71 -25.22
CA PRO A 132 -0.26 7.07 -24.78
C PRO A 132 -1.44 7.82 -24.14
N GLU A 133 -2.67 7.54 -24.56
CA GLU A 133 -3.89 8.16 -24.05
C GLU A 133 -4.21 7.76 -22.61
N ALA A 134 -3.75 6.59 -22.15
CA ALA A 134 -4.05 6.06 -20.82
C ALA A 134 -3.57 7.00 -19.71
N GLY A 135 -2.42 7.64 -19.89
CA GLY A 135 -1.90 8.63 -18.93
C GLY A 135 -2.86 9.82 -18.72
N ARG A 136 -3.54 10.29 -19.77
CA ARG A 136 -4.53 11.38 -19.65
C ARG A 136 -5.77 10.91 -18.90
N ALA A 137 -6.28 9.72 -19.22
CA ALA A 137 -7.42 9.14 -18.51
C ALA A 137 -7.12 8.92 -17.03
N TYR A 138 -5.90 8.46 -16.71
CA TYR A 138 -5.42 8.30 -15.33
C TYR A 138 -5.43 9.64 -14.58
N VAL A 139 -4.88 10.71 -15.18
CA VAL A 139 -4.86 12.05 -14.57
C VAL A 139 -6.29 12.57 -14.34
N HIS A 140 -7.20 12.38 -15.29
CA HIS A 140 -8.60 12.80 -15.11
C HIS A 140 -9.27 12.08 -13.94
N ALA A 141 -9.07 10.77 -13.81
CA ALA A 141 -9.59 10.00 -12.68
C ALA A 141 -8.99 10.48 -11.34
N TRP A 142 -7.68 10.79 -11.32
CA TRP A 142 -7.02 11.37 -10.16
C TRP A 142 -7.62 12.72 -9.76
N LEU A 143 -7.86 13.61 -10.73
CA LEU A 143 -8.47 14.92 -10.49
C LEU A 143 -9.90 14.78 -9.97
N ARG A 144 -10.70 13.88 -10.54
CA ARG A 144 -12.05 13.57 -10.04
C ARG A 144 -12.02 13.08 -8.61
N TRP A 145 -11.08 12.19 -8.30
CA TRP A 145 -10.84 11.78 -6.92
C TRP A 145 -10.51 13.02 -6.09
N SER A 146 -9.42 13.74 -6.35
CA SER A 146 -8.98 14.88 -5.54
C SER A 146 -9.99 16.02 -5.34
N ALA A 147 -11.04 16.12 -6.17
CA ALA A 147 -12.08 17.14 -6.03
C ALA A 147 -13.00 16.94 -4.80
N GLU A 148 -13.12 15.72 -4.27
CA GLU A 148 -13.94 15.47 -3.08
C GLU A 148 -13.16 15.73 -1.78
N PRO A 149 -13.76 16.41 -0.79
CA PRO A 149 -13.17 16.54 0.54
C PRO A 149 -12.93 15.17 1.17
N ARG A 150 -11.68 14.87 1.52
CA ARG A 150 -11.32 13.63 2.24
C ARG A 150 -10.69 13.93 3.58
N GLY A 151 -10.89 13.00 4.52
CA GLY A 151 -10.17 13.05 5.78
C GLY A 151 -8.66 12.93 5.55
N TRP A 152 -7.89 13.58 6.43
CA TRP A 152 -6.43 13.46 6.47
C TRP A 152 -5.99 11.99 6.47
N GLY A 153 -4.96 11.67 5.67
CA GLY A 153 -4.32 10.35 5.59
C GLY A 153 -4.87 9.39 4.53
N VAL A 154 -5.83 9.79 3.68
CA VAL A 154 -6.21 9.02 2.48
C VAL A 154 -5.35 9.49 1.31
N ASN A 155 -4.35 8.69 0.93
CA ASN A 155 -3.28 9.14 0.03
C ASN A 155 -3.54 8.84 -1.45
N SER A 156 -4.46 7.93 -1.78
CA SER A 156 -4.78 7.61 -3.17
C SER A 156 -6.19 7.03 -3.35
N PRO A 157 -6.72 6.97 -4.59
CA PRO A 157 -7.96 6.28 -4.95
C PRO A 157 -8.04 4.82 -4.51
N VAL A 158 -6.89 4.16 -4.37
CA VAL A 158 -6.76 2.73 -4.02
C VAL A 158 -5.94 2.56 -2.74
N GLY A 159 -6.10 3.50 -1.81
CA GLY A 159 -5.44 3.49 -0.50
C GLY A 159 -3.92 3.46 -0.59
N SER A 160 -3.28 2.50 0.08
CA SER A 160 -1.82 2.33 0.06
C SER A 160 -1.27 1.67 -1.23
N GLY A 161 -2.15 1.22 -2.14
CA GLY A 161 -1.77 0.37 -3.27
C GLY A 161 -0.77 1.00 -4.25
N LEU A 162 -0.95 2.26 -4.63
CA LEU A 162 -0.06 2.91 -5.61
C LEU A 162 1.33 3.22 -5.04
N GLY A 163 1.41 3.60 -3.77
CA GLY A 163 2.70 3.81 -3.10
C GLY A 163 3.50 2.50 -3.05
N LEU A 164 2.83 1.43 -2.61
CA LEU A 164 3.42 0.09 -2.56
C LEU A 164 3.83 -0.42 -3.95
N LEU A 165 2.99 -0.19 -4.97
CA LEU A 165 3.26 -0.61 -6.35
C LEU A 165 4.58 -0.01 -6.87
N GLY A 166 4.83 1.27 -6.58
CA GLY A 166 6.10 1.92 -6.92
C GLY A 166 7.28 1.23 -6.26
N THR A 167 7.19 0.93 -4.96
CA THR A 167 8.23 0.22 -4.22
C THR A 167 8.51 -1.18 -4.80
N VAL A 168 7.47 -1.98 -5.06
CA VAL A 168 7.69 -3.36 -5.55
C VAL A 168 8.21 -3.40 -6.99
N VAL A 169 7.79 -2.48 -7.87
CA VAL A 169 8.32 -2.42 -9.24
C VAL A 169 9.78 -1.99 -9.24
N GLN A 170 10.16 -1.01 -8.42
CA GLN A 170 11.57 -0.64 -8.26
C GLN A 170 12.41 -1.80 -7.69
N ALA A 171 11.90 -2.52 -6.69
CA ALA A 171 12.59 -3.69 -6.16
C ALA A 171 12.77 -4.77 -7.24
N SER A 172 11.73 -5.03 -8.04
CA SER A 172 11.79 -5.97 -9.18
C SER A 172 12.82 -5.55 -10.23
N ALA A 173 12.84 -4.27 -10.62
CA ALA A 173 13.81 -3.73 -11.58
C ALA A 173 15.25 -3.89 -11.08
N ARG A 174 15.51 -3.67 -9.78
CA ARG A 174 16.86 -3.89 -9.19
C ARG A 174 17.26 -5.35 -9.16
N LEU A 175 16.31 -6.22 -8.82
CA LEU A 175 16.60 -7.64 -8.62
C LEU A 175 16.75 -8.38 -9.94
N ARG A 176 15.95 -8.02 -10.95
CA ARG A 176 15.75 -8.80 -12.18
C ARG A 176 16.08 -8.05 -13.46
N GLY A 177 16.25 -6.73 -13.38
CA GLY A 177 16.67 -5.94 -14.53
C GLY A 177 18.17 -6.07 -14.80
N GLY A 178 18.54 -5.96 -16.07
CA GLY A 178 19.94 -5.78 -16.46
C GLY A 178 20.49 -4.38 -16.08
N PRO A 179 21.77 -4.10 -16.39
CA PRO A 179 22.41 -2.81 -16.10
C PRO A 179 21.66 -1.59 -16.66
N GLY A 180 20.85 -1.76 -17.70
CA GLY A 180 20.04 -0.70 -18.31
C GLY A 180 18.72 -0.41 -17.61
N ALA A 181 18.35 -1.13 -16.55
CA ALA A 181 17.07 -0.94 -15.85
C ALA A 181 16.99 0.34 -15.02
N TRP A 182 18.12 1.00 -14.79
CA TRP A 182 18.25 2.23 -14.00
C TRP A 182 19.08 3.26 -14.75
N VAL A 183 18.64 4.51 -14.70
CA VAL A 183 19.37 5.66 -15.23
C VAL A 183 19.37 6.78 -14.20
N VAL A 184 20.35 7.67 -14.32
CA VAL A 184 20.39 8.91 -13.55
C VAL A 184 19.65 9.96 -14.38
N ASP A 185 18.63 10.59 -13.80
CA ASP A 185 17.89 11.67 -14.47
C ASP A 185 18.63 13.01 -14.44
N GLY A 186 17.99 14.06 -14.95
CA GLY A 186 18.58 15.40 -15.01
C GLY A 186 18.88 16.03 -13.65
N ASP A 187 18.26 15.53 -12.58
CA ASP A 187 18.44 16.02 -11.21
C ASP A 187 19.44 15.17 -10.42
N GLY A 188 20.06 14.17 -11.06
CA GLY A 188 21.01 13.26 -10.43
C GLY A 188 20.34 12.13 -9.66
N GLU A 189 19.03 11.93 -9.80
CA GLU A 189 18.28 10.88 -9.11
C GLU A 189 18.28 9.58 -9.93
N ASN A 190 18.45 8.45 -9.24
CA ASN A 190 18.33 7.14 -9.87
C ASN A 190 16.86 6.81 -10.10
N VAL A 191 16.46 6.76 -11.37
CA VAL A 191 15.10 6.42 -11.80
C VAL A 191 15.09 5.11 -12.58
N VAL A 192 13.95 4.42 -12.55
CA VAL A 192 13.74 3.23 -13.39
C VAL A 192 13.68 3.65 -14.85
N ALA A 193 14.45 2.96 -15.69
CA ALA A 193 14.48 3.19 -17.13
C ALA A 193 13.40 2.37 -17.86
N GLU A 194 13.32 2.50 -19.18
CA GLU A 194 12.50 1.59 -19.97
C GLU A 194 13.10 0.17 -19.98
N PRO A 195 12.27 -0.89 -20.04
CA PRO A 195 10.80 -0.88 -20.14
C PRO A 195 10.07 -0.71 -18.78
N TRP A 196 10.80 -0.67 -17.67
CA TRP A 196 10.24 -0.70 -16.31
C TRP A 196 9.39 0.52 -15.98
N CYS A 197 9.77 1.71 -16.48
CA CYS A 197 9.01 2.93 -16.30
C CYS A 197 7.62 2.84 -16.96
N SER A 198 7.55 2.43 -18.23
CA SER A 198 6.25 2.25 -18.90
C SER A 198 5.44 1.10 -18.33
N ALA A 199 6.09 0.01 -17.91
CA ALA A 199 5.42 -1.09 -17.21
C ALA A 199 4.81 -0.64 -15.87
N TYR A 200 5.53 0.17 -15.08
CA TYR A 200 4.98 0.79 -13.87
C TYR A 200 3.75 1.65 -14.17
N GLY A 201 3.81 2.47 -15.23
CA GLY A 201 2.68 3.25 -15.72
C GLY A 201 1.45 2.37 -16.00
N ALA A 202 1.63 1.29 -16.78
CA ALA A 202 0.58 0.33 -17.10
C ALA A 202 -0.02 -0.33 -15.84
N LEU A 203 0.80 -0.72 -14.87
CA LEU A 203 0.33 -1.32 -13.62
C LEU A 203 -0.45 -0.32 -12.76
N ARG A 204 -0.04 0.96 -12.69
CA ARG A 204 -0.82 2.00 -11.99
C ARG A 204 -2.18 2.25 -12.62
N GLU A 205 -2.21 2.26 -13.96
CA GLU A 205 -3.43 2.43 -14.74
C GLU A 205 -4.39 1.26 -14.47
N ALA A 206 -3.89 0.02 -14.49
CA ALA A 206 -4.66 -1.16 -14.13
C ALA A 206 -5.15 -1.12 -12.67
N ALA A 207 -4.29 -0.76 -11.71
CA ALA A 207 -4.66 -0.63 -10.31
C ALA A 207 -5.81 0.38 -10.12
N LEU A 208 -5.80 1.49 -10.85
CA LEU A 208 -6.88 2.47 -10.81
C LEU A 208 -8.16 1.93 -11.45
N ALA A 209 -8.06 1.34 -12.65
CA ALA A 209 -9.21 0.82 -13.40
C ALA A 209 -9.99 -0.26 -12.64
N TYR A 210 -9.25 -1.14 -11.96
CA TYR A 210 -9.81 -2.25 -11.20
C TYR A 210 -10.07 -1.92 -9.72
N GLY A 211 -9.23 -1.10 -9.12
CA GLY A 211 -9.31 -0.74 -7.69
C GLY A 211 -10.29 0.39 -7.37
N ALA A 212 -10.52 1.30 -8.31
CA ALA A 212 -11.42 2.44 -8.15
C ALA A 212 -12.29 2.68 -9.39
N PRO A 213 -13.09 1.68 -9.81
CA PRO A 213 -13.85 1.74 -11.06
C PRO A 213 -14.91 2.84 -11.08
N HIS A 214 -15.33 3.34 -9.92
CA HIS A 214 -16.28 4.45 -9.80
C HIS A 214 -15.70 5.80 -10.26
N LEU A 215 -14.39 5.91 -10.47
CA LEU A 215 -13.73 7.15 -10.91
C LEU A 215 -13.57 7.26 -12.42
N VAL A 216 -13.77 6.16 -13.14
CA VAL A 216 -13.53 6.04 -14.58
C VAL A 216 -14.81 5.59 -15.28
N ASP A 217 -15.12 6.19 -16.42
CA ASP A 217 -16.20 5.67 -17.27
C ASP A 217 -15.75 4.41 -18.03
N GLY A 218 -16.66 3.74 -18.74
CA GLY A 218 -16.38 2.47 -19.43
C GLY A 218 -15.22 2.56 -20.41
N ALA A 219 -15.17 3.62 -21.24
CA ALA A 219 -14.11 3.82 -22.22
C ALA A 219 -12.76 4.09 -21.55
N ALA A 220 -12.73 4.93 -20.51
CA ALA A 220 -11.51 5.16 -19.73
C ALA A 220 -11.05 3.89 -19.02
N ARG A 221 -11.97 3.10 -18.46
CA ARG A 221 -11.65 1.83 -17.80
C ARG A 221 -11.01 0.85 -18.78
N GLU A 222 -11.61 0.64 -19.95
CA GLU A 222 -11.05 -0.24 -20.99
C GLU A 222 -9.66 0.21 -21.42
N LEU A 223 -9.47 1.52 -21.61
CA LEU A 223 -8.18 2.10 -21.97
C LEU A 223 -7.09 1.85 -20.91
N LEU A 224 -7.43 2.05 -19.64
CA LEU A 224 -6.50 1.89 -18.51
C LEU A 224 -6.19 0.41 -18.20
N ALA A 225 -7.16 -0.48 -18.40
CA ALA A 225 -6.99 -1.91 -18.16
C ALA A 225 -6.34 -2.66 -19.34
N ALA A 226 -6.39 -2.10 -20.56
CA ALA A 226 -5.93 -2.79 -21.78
C ALA A 226 -4.52 -3.42 -21.69
N PRO A 227 -3.48 -2.75 -21.14
CA PRO A 227 -2.15 -3.36 -21.06
C PRO A 227 -2.13 -4.57 -20.13
N TRP A 228 -2.84 -4.48 -19.00
CA TRP A 228 -3.01 -5.58 -18.07
C TRP A 228 -3.73 -6.75 -18.74
N ASP A 229 -4.87 -6.47 -19.37
CA ASP A 229 -5.73 -7.50 -19.97
C ASP A 229 -5.02 -8.25 -21.09
N THR A 230 -4.15 -7.55 -21.82
CA THR A 230 -3.31 -8.13 -22.87
C THR A 230 -2.28 -9.11 -22.30
N VAL A 231 -1.69 -8.80 -21.15
CA VAL A 231 -0.55 -9.56 -20.59
C VAL A 231 -0.99 -10.66 -19.61
N TYR A 232 -1.99 -10.38 -18.78
CA TYR A 232 -2.43 -11.26 -17.68
C TYR A 232 -3.86 -11.77 -17.85
N GLY A 233 -4.63 -11.21 -18.78
CA GLY A 233 -6.08 -11.41 -18.87
C GLY A 233 -6.86 -10.53 -17.88
N PRO A 234 -8.17 -10.35 -18.11
CA PRO A 234 -9.00 -9.48 -17.29
C PRO A 234 -9.12 -9.99 -15.85
N LEU A 235 -9.08 -9.06 -14.88
CA LEU A 235 -9.38 -9.37 -13.49
C LEU A 235 -10.89 -9.60 -13.36
N ARG A 236 -11.25 -10.83 -12.94
CA ARG A 236 -12.61 -11.22 -12.58
C ARG A 236 -12.87 -10.96 -11.10
#